data_AF-A0A1Q6RCQ4-F1
#
_entry.id   AF-A0A1Q6RCQ4-F1
#
_cell.length_a   1.000
_cell.length_b   1.000
_cell.length_c   1.000
_cell.angle_alpha   90.00
_cell.angle_beta   90.00
_cell.angle_gamma   90.00
#
_symmetry.space_group_name_H-M   'P 1'
#
loop_
_entity.id
_entity.type
_entity.pdbx_description
1 polymer ?
#
loop_
_entity_poly.entity_id
_entity_poly.type
_entity_poly.pdbx_seq_one_letter_code
_entity_poly.pdbx_strand_id
1 'polypeptide(L)'
;MARNNTPVDKNSREYLLRQVANGRYSLLLIVILTVVNLIMTILDTNTYFLFSASVPYYLVFVGMGIENGFVDGAWNVKGTLTYTGLVIALVIVAVYLLCWLLSKKRAGWLTAALVLFIIDTVALVVIAFALYDSPMGKLVDFLLHIWAIVELIQAVRGSKKLRALPPTEEPRNVCTGPEF
;
A
#
# COMPACT_ATOMS: atom_id res chain seq x y z
N MET A 1 30.00 25.41 -3.57
CA MET A 1 28.87 24.76 -4.28
C MET A 1 27.59 25.51 -3.93
N ALA A 2 27.13 26.41 -4.81
CA ALA A 2 25.86 27.10 -4.62
C ALA A 2 24.70 26.12 -4.91
N ARG A 3 23.84 25.86 -3.92
CA ARG A 3 22.57 25.15 -4.16
C ARG A 3 21.73 26.06 -5.04
N ASN A 4 21.41 25.59 -6.24
CA ASN A 4 20.55 26.31 -7.17
C ASN A 4 19.13 26.31 -6.58
N ASN A 5 18.74 27.42 -5.95
CA ASN A 5 17.45 27.61 -5.28
C ASN A 5 16.35 27.99 -6.28
N THR A 6 16.35 27.39 -7.48
CA THR A 6 15.20 27.53 -8.37
C THR A 6 14.00 26.88 -7.67
N PRO A 7 12.87 27.59 -7.51
CA PRO A 7 11.69 26.99 -6.90
C PRO A 7 11.32 25.75 -7.73
N VAL A 8 11.24 24.60 -7.07
CA VAL A 8 10.86 23.33 -7.73
C VAL A 8 9.56 23.58 -8.48
N ASP A 9 9.58 23.49 -9.80
CA ASP A 9 8.38 23.68 -10.60
C ASP A 9 7.41 22.53 -10.34
N LYS A 10 6.39 22.82 -9.51
CA LYS A 10 5.41 21.83 -9.05
C LYS A 10 4.47 21.35 -10.15
N ASN A 11 4.54 21.93 -11.36
CA ASN A 11 3.79 21.48 -12.54
C ASN A 11 4.68 20.88 -13.63
N SER A 12 6.00 20.83 -13.43
CA SER A 12 6.90 20.15 -14.37
C SER A 12 6.56 18.68 -14.50
N ARG A 13 6.57 18.18 -15.74
CA ARG A 13 6.26 16.77 -16.06
C ARG A 13 7.14 15.80 -15.26
N GLU A 14 8.42 16.11 -15.10
CA GLU A 14 9.37 15.32 -14.31
C GLU A 14 8.98 15.24 -12.84
N TYR A 15 8.53 16.35 -12.25
CA TYR A 15 8.07 16.40 -10.86
C TYR A 15 6.80 15.56 -10.65
N LEU A 16 5.86 15.61 -11.60
CA LEU A 16 4.65 14.79 -11.55
C LEU A 16 4.95 13.31 -11.76
N LEU A 17 5.88 12.96 -12.67
CA LEU A 17 6.32 11.58 -12.88
C LEU A 17 6.97 11.00 -11.63
N ARG A 18 7.79 11.81 -10.94
CA ARG A 18 8.43 11.43 -9.68
C ARG A 18 7.42 11.19 -8.56
N GLN A 19 6.37 12.02 -8.44
CA GLN A 19 5.28 11.76 -7.49
C GLN A 19 4.53 10.46 -7.78
N VAL A 20 4.21 10.20 -9.05
CA VAL A 20 3.57 8.94 -9.45
C VAL A 20 4.46 7.74 -9.19
N ALA A 21 5.76 7.85 -9.49
CA ALA A 21 6.73 6.80 -9.22
C ALA A 21 6.85 6.52 -7.72
N ASN A 22 7.00 7.57 -6.90
CA ASN A 22 7.10 7.45 -5.45
C ASN A 22 5.88 6.73 -4.88
N GLY A 23 4.65 7.18 -5.15
CA GLY A 23 3.47 6.48 -4.61
C GLY A 23 3.28 5.05 -5.12
N ARG A 24 3.81 4.71 -6.30
CA ARG A 24 3.87 3.30 -6.77
C ARG A 24 4.88 2.47 -5.97
N TYR A 25 6.02 3.06 -5.60
CA TYR A 25 7.00 2.40 -4.73
C TYR A 25 6.45 2.23 -3.31
N SER A 26 5.74 3.23 -2.78
CA SER A 26 5.09 3.13 -1.46
C SER A 26 4.04 2.02 -1.44
N LEU A 27 3.21 1.91 -2.49
CA LEU A 27 2.25 0.83 -2.63
C LEU A 27 2.94 -0.55 -2.65
N LEU A 28 4.02 -0.68 -3.43
CA LEU A 28 4.80 -1.92 -3.47
C LEU A 28 5.45 -2.24 -2.12
N LEU A 29 5.96 -1.23 -1.41
CA LEU A 29 6.54 -1.38 -0.08
C LEU A 29 5.50 -1.91 0.91
N ILE A 30 4.29 -1.34 0.93
CA ILE A 30 3.17 -1.82 1.76
C ILE A 30 2.89 -3.29 1.47
N VAL A 31 2.79 -3.67 0.19
CA VAL A 31 2.52 -5.06 -0.20
C VAL A 31 3.61 -6.00 0.29
N ILE A 32 4.89 -5.67 0.06
CA ILE A 32 6.02 -6.50 0.48
C ILE A 32 6.01 -6.68 1.99
N LEU A 33 5.85 -5.60 2.75
CA LEU A 33 5.84 -5.66 4.21
C LEU A 33 4.63 -6.42 4.75
N THR A 34 3.47 -6.35 4.06
CA THR A 34 2.30 -7.17 4.38
C THR A 34 2.59 -8.66 4.21
N VAL A 35 3.23 -9.05 3.11
CA VAL A 35 3.60 -10.46 2.87
C VAL A 35 4.59 -10.94 3.92
N VAL A 36 5.61 -10.14 4.25
CA VAL A 36 6.58 -10.47 5.31
C VAL A 36 5.86 -10.63 6.66
N ASN A 37 4.93 -9.75 6.99
CA ASN A 37 4.14 -9.85 8.22
C ASN A 37 3.28 -11.11 8.28
N LEU A 38 2.64 -11.50 7.17
CA LEU A 38 1.88 -12.75 7.12
C LEU A 38 2.79 -13.96 7.35
N ILE A 39 3.98 -13.99 6.74
CA ILE A 39 4.95 -15.08 6.94
C ILE A 39 5.39 -15.15 8.40
N MET A 40 5.77 -14.02 9.01
CA MET A 40 6.17 -13.96 10.42
C MET A 40 5.04 -14.40 11.36
N THR A 41 3.80 -14.02 11.06
CA THR A 41 2.62 -14.42 11.85
C THR A 41 2.42 -15.94 11.80
N ILE A 42 2.57 -16.57 10.64
CA ILE A 42 2.49 -18.04 10.50
C ILE A 42 3.66 -18.74 11.20
N LEU A 43 4.85 -18.13 11.19
CA LEU A 43 6.05 -18.65 11.86
C LEU A 43 6.04 -18.41 13.38
N ASP A 44 4.96 -17.83 13.92
CA ASP A 44 4.75 -17.55 15.34
C ASP A 44 5.89 -16.74 16.00
N THR A 45 6.57 -15.89 15.22
CA THR A 45 7.72 -15.12 15.70
C THR A 45 7.31 -13.91 16.54
N ASN A 46 6.01 -13.75 16.83
CA ASN A 46 5.37 -12.66 17.59
C ASN A 46 5.88 -11.24 17.24
N THR A 47 6.40 -11.08 16.03
CA THR A 47 7.06 -9.87 15.55
C THR A 47 6.23 -9.25 14.44
N TYR A 48 5.82 -8.00 14.67
CA TYR A 48 5.02 -7.21 13.75
C TYR A 48 5.89 -6.13 13.11
N PHE A 49 5.99 -6.13 11.79
CA PHE A 49 6.56 -5.02 11.04
C PHE A 49 5.55 -3.87 10.94
N LEU A 50 5.99 -2.71 11.39
CA LEU A 50 5.33 -1.44 11.13
C LEU A 50 5.36 -1.20 9.61
N PHE A 51 4.30 -0.59 9.02
CA PHE A 51 4.19 -0.24 7.58
C PHE A 51 3.54 -1.28 6.63
N SER A 52 2.74 -2.23 7.14
CA SER A 52 1.95 -3.17 6.33
C SER A 52 0.47 -2.82 6.26
N ALA A 53 -0.28 -3.46 5.34
CA ALA A 53 -1.73 -3.53 5.44
C ALA A 53 -2.13 -4.28 6.71
N SER A 54 -2.94 -3.62 7.50
CA SER A 54 -3.33 -3.97 8.86
C SER A 54 -4.32 -5.12 8.87
N VAL A 55 -5.34 -5.05 8.01
CA VAL A 55 -6.47 -5.97 8.00
C VAL A 55 -6.03 -7.41 7.70
N PRO A 56 -5.17 -7.68 6.68
CA PRO A 56 -4.64 -9.02 6.45
C PRO A 56 -3.92 -9.63 7.66
N TYR A 57 -3.12 -8.83 8.37
CA TYR A 57 -2.40 -9.27 9.56
C TYR A 57 -3.36 -9.62 10.71
N TYR A 58 -4.27 -8.70 11.07
CA TYR A 58 -5.18 -8.91 12.20
C TYR A 58 -6.19 -10.03 11.94
N LEU A 59 -6.61 -10.26 10.69
CA LEU A 59 -7.48 -11.39 10.34
C LEU A 59 -6.84 -12.73 10.70
N VAL A 60 -5.56 -12.92 10.35
CA VAL A 60 -4.82 -14.15 10.66
C VAL A 60 -4.52 -14.23 12.15
N PHE A 61 -4.10 -13.13 12.77
CA PHE A 61 -3.79 -13.07 14.20
C PHE A 61 -5.00 -13.37 15.09
N VAL A 62 -6.17 -12.80 14.79
CA VAL A 62 -7.42 -13.09 15.51
C VAL A 62 -7.87 -14.54 15.27
N GLY A 63 -7.72 -15.06 14.05
CA GLY A 63 -7.96 -16.48 13.75
C GLY A 63 -7.13 -17.41 14.62
N MET A 64 -5.82 -17.15 14.72
CA MET A 64 -4.91 -17.91 15.59
C MET A 64 -5.24 -17.73 17.07
N GLY A 65 -5.56 -16.50 17.50
CA GLY A 65 -5.90 -16.20 18.90
C GLY A 65 -7.19 -16.89 19.38
N ILE A 66 -8.23 -16.93 18.54
CA ILE A 66 -9.48 -17.65 18.85
C ILE A 66 -9.22 -19.15 18.89
N GLU A 67 -8.47 -19.70 17.94
CA GLU A 67 -8.16 -21.14 17.90
C GLU A 67 -7.31 -21.59 19.10
N ASN A 68 -6.36 -20.76 19.54
CA ASN A 68 -5.50 -21.04 20.70
C ASN A 68 -6.18 -20.73 22.05
N GLY A 69 -7.26 -19.93 22.07
CA GLY A 69 -8.05 -19.63 23.27
C GLY A 69 -9.21 -20.60 23.55
N PHE A 70 -9.71 -21.28 22.52
CA PHE A 70 -10.84 -22.23 22.60
C PHE A 70 -10.42 -23.72 22.72
N VAL A 71 -9.28 -24.00 23.33
CA VAL A 71 -8.69 -25.36 23.37
C VAL A 71 -9.50 -26.37 24.21
N ASP A 72 -10.53 -25.94 24.96
CA ASP A 72 -11.43 -26.83 25.74
C ASP A 72 -12.90 -26.84 25.25
N GLY A 73 -13.21 -26.29 24.07
CA GLY A 73 -14.58 -26.23 23.53
C GLY A 73 -14.88 -27.31 22.49
N ALA A 74 -16.09 -27.89 22.54
CA ALA A 74 -16.60 -29.04 21.77
C ALA A 74 -16.60 -28.97 20.23
N TRP A 75 -15.90 -28.01 19.61
CA TRP A 75 -15.80 -27.87 18.17
C TRP A 75 -14.34 -28.04 17.73
N ASN A 76 -14.05 -29.14 17.03
CA ASN A 76 -12.73 -29.47 16.46
C ASN A 76 -12.38 -28.55 15.26
N VAL A 77 -12.36 -27.23 15.48
CA VAL A 77 -12.08 -26.19 14.47
C VAL A 77 -10.59 -25.83 14.51
N LYS A 78 -9.70 -26.82 14.61
CA LYS A 78 -8.26 -26.56 14.51
C LYS A 78 -7.94 -26.07 13.09
N GLY A 79 -7.55 -24.80 12.96
CA GLY A 79 -7.02 -24.22 11.73
C GLY A 79 -8.05 -23.68 10.72
N THR A 80 -9.37 -23.80 10.93
CA THR A 80 -10.35 -23.31 9.93
C THR A 80 -10.46 -21.78 9.93
N LEU A 81 -10.42 -21.12 11.08
CA LEU A 81 -10.47 -19.67 11.20
C LEU A 81 -9.14 -19.03 10.77
N THR A 82 -8.02 -19.65 11.14
CA THR A 82 -6.70 -19.22 10.66
C THR A 82 -6.56 -19.38 9.15
N TYR A 83 -7.02 -20.50 8.59
CA TYR A 83 -6.99 -20.75 7.14
C TYR A 83 -7.91 -19.81 6.37
N THR A 84 -9.13 -19.58 6.84
CA THR A 84 -10.06 -18.62 6.22
C THR A 84 -9.51 -17.19 6.28
N GLY A 85 -8.95 -16.79 7.43
CA GLY A 85 -8.22 -15.52 7.58
C GLY A 85 -7.06 -15.39 6.59
N LEU A 86 -6.27 -16.45 6.41
CA LEU A 86 -5.17 -16.48 5.45
C LEU A 86 -5.63 -16.36 4.00
N VAL A 87 -6.70 -17.06 3.61
CA VAL A 87 -7.26 -16.96 2.25
C VAL A 87 -7.73 -15.53 1.97
N ILE A 88 -8.44 -14.90 2.92
CA ILE A 88 -8.89 -13.51 2.78
C ILE A 88 -7.69 -12.56 2.71
N ALA A 89 -6.68 -12.74 3.56
CA ALA A 89 -5.44 -11.97 3.55
C ALA A 89 -4.73 -12.05 2.19
N LEU A 90 -4.61 -13.25 1.62
CA LEU A 90 -4.02 -13.47 0.29
C LEU A 90 -4.83 -12.80 -0.82
N VAL A 91 -6.17 -12.85 -0.75
CA VAL A 91 -7.04 -12.14 -1.70
C VAL A 91 -6.81 -10.63 -1.62
N ILE A 92 -6.73 -10.05 -0.43
CA ILE A 92 -6.46 -8.60 -0.25
C ILE A 92 -5.10 -8.23 -0.83
N VAL A 93 -4.06 -9.01 -0.53
CA VAL A 93 -2.70 -8.80 -1.09
C VAL A 93 -2.72 -8.89 -2.62
N ALA A 94 -3.44 -9.88 -3.18
CA ALA A 94 -3.59 -10.02 -4.62
C ALA A 94 -4.30 -8.80 -5.25
N VAL A 95 -5.33 -8.25 -4.59
CA VAL A 95 -6.00 -7.02 -5.04
C VAL A 95 -5.05 -5.83 -5.01
N TYR A 96 -4.22 -5.66 -3.98
CA TYR A 96 -3.21 -4.58 -3.95
C TYR A 96 -2.16 -4.76 -5.05
N LEU A 97 -1.69 -5.99 -5.30
CA LEU A 97 -0.79 -6.30 -6.41
C LEU A 97 -1.41 -6.01 -7.77
N LEU A 98 -2.68 -6.35 -7.98
CA LEU A 98 -3.42 -6.00 -9.18
C LEU A 98 -3.53 -4.48 -9.33
N CYS A 99 -3.87 -3.76 -8.26
CA CYS A 99 -3.91 -2.30 -8.29
C CYS A 99 -2.54 -1.71 -8.65
N TRP A 100 -1.44 -2.30 -8.19
CA TRP A 100 -0.08 -1.89 -8.54
C TRP A 100 0.27 -2.18 -10.02
N LEU A 101 -0.02 -3.39 -10.51
CA LEU A 101 0.25 -3.79 -11.88
C LEU A 101 -0.56 -2.94 -12.88
N LEU A 102 -1.85 -2.73 -12.61
CA LEU A 102 -2.74 -1.97 -13.48
C LEU A 102 -2.54 -0.47 -13.34
N SER A 103 -2.01 0.01 -12.21
CA SER A 103 -1.53 1.39 -12.00
C SER A 103 -0.54 1.83 -13.08
N LYS A 104 0.26 0.90 -13.62
CA LYS A 104 1.19 1.19 -14.73
C LYS A 104 0.49 1.57 -16.03
N LYS A 105 -0.69 0.98 -16.30
CA LYS A 105 -1.45 1.17 -17.56
C LYS A 105 -2.57 2.22 -17.43
N ARG A 106 -3.22 2.31 -16.28
CA ARG A 106 -4.38 3.19 -16.06
C ARG A 106 -4.28 3.90 -14.71
N ALA A 107 -4.30 5.24 -14.75
CA ALA A 107 -4.27 6.13 -13.58
C ALA A 107 -5.37 5.87 -12.54
N GLY A 108 -6.51 5.29 -12.96
CA GLY A 108 -7.64 5.00 -12.07
C GLY A 108 -7.32 3.98 -10.96
N TRP A 109 -6.39 3.05 -11.21
CA TRP A 109 -6.05 2.00 -10.24
C TRP A 109 -5.24 2.51 -9.04
N LEU A 110 -4.51 3.63 -9.21
CA LEU A 110 -3.91 4.33 -8.07
C LEU A 110 -4.99 4.91 -7.13
N THR A 111 -6.11 5.35 -7.70
CA THR A 111 -7.24 5.85 -6.88
C THR A 111 -7.91 4.69 -6.14
N ALA A 112 -8.10 3.54 -6.80
CA ALA A 112 -8.62 2.34 -6.15
C ALA A 112 -7.71 1.86 -4.99
N ALA A 113 -6.39 1.83 -5.21
CA ALA A 113 -5.41 1.50 -4.16
C ALA A 113 -5.48 2.46 -2.97
N LEU A 114 -5.62 3.77 -3.23
CA LEU A 114 -5.79 4.77 -2.17
C LEU A 114 -7.06 4.51 -1.35
N VAL A 115 -8.19 4.22 -2.01
CA VAL A 115 -9.45 3.91 -1.31
C VAL A 115 -9.32 2.65 -0.45
N LEU A 116 -8.73 1.58 -0.99
CA LEU A 116 -8.48 0.35 -0.23
C LEU A 116 -7.60 0.60 0.99
N PHE A 117 -6.55 1.41 0.83
CA PHE A 117 -5.64 1.73 1.92
C PHE A 117 -6.29 2.63 3.00
N ILE A 118 -7.21 3.51 2.61
CA ILE A 118 -8.03 4.27 3.58
C ILE A 118 -8.94 3.32 4.37
N ILE A 119 -9.57 2.36 3.71
CA ILE A 119 -10.41 1.35 4.39
C ILE A 119 -9.58 0.54 5.38
N ASP A 120 -8.37 0.13 4.98
CA ASP A 120 -7.43 -0.58 5.85
C ASP A 120 -7.04 0.26 7.08
N THR A 121 -6.78 1.55 6.88
CA THR A 121 -6.48 2.49 7.98
C THR A 121 -7.65 2.63 8.94
N VAL A 122 -8.88 2.78 8.44
CA VAL A 122 -10.09 2.87 9.27
C VAL A 122 -10.30 1.57 10.06
N ALA A 123 -10.12 0.42 9.42
CA ALA A 123 -10.21 -0.87 10.09
C ALA A 123 -9.14 -1.01 11.18
N LEU A 124 -7.91 -0.54 10.94
CA LEU A 124 -6.87 -0.49 11.98
C LEU A 124 -7.26 0.41 13.15
N VAL A 125 -7.87 1.58 12.91
CA VAL A 125 -8.41 2.43 13.98
C VAL A 125 -9.42 1.63 14.80
N VAL A 126 -10.43 1.04 14.16
CA VAL A 126 -11.48 0.27 14.84
C VAL A 126 -10.89 -0.88 15.65
N ILE A 127 -9.97 -1.65 15.07
CA ILE A 127 -9.25 -2.75 15.72
C ILE A 127 -8.44 -2.25 16.91
N ALA A 128 -7.71 -1.15 16.77
CA ALA A 128 -6.90 -0.57 17.83
C ALA A 128 -7.76 -0.17 19.04
N PHE A 129 -8.95 0.39 18.81
CA PHE A 129 -9.89 0.75 19.88
C PHE A 129 -10.70 -0.43 20.44
N ALA A 130 -10.91 -1.49 19.66
CA ALA A 130 -11.69 -2.66 20.07
C ALA A 130 -10.87 -3.73 20.80
N LEU A 131 -9.59 -3.90 20.43
CA LEU A 131 -8.73 -5.00 20.92
C LEU A 131 -7.64 -4.56 21.90
N TYR A 132 -7.35 -3.26 22.02
CA TYR A 132 -6.28 -2.76 22.88
C TYR A 132 -6.77 -1.71 23.88
N ASP A 133 -6.31 -1.80 25.13
CA ASP A 133 -6.66 -0.85 26.21
C ASP A 133 -6.12 0.56 25.95
N SER A 134 -5.07 0.71 25.13
CA SER A 134 -4.59 2.03 24.72
C SER A 134 -4.14 2.07 23.25
N PRO A 135 -4.57 3.09 22.48
CA PRO A 135 -4.16 3.27 21.09
C PRO A 135 -2.69 3.72 20.96
N MET A 136 -2.04 4.08 22.07
CA MET A 136 -0.64 4.55 22.08
C MET A 136 0.35 3.51 21.56
N GLY A 137 0.07 2.22 21.76
CA GLY A 137 0.90 1.13 21.24
C GLY A 137 0.93 1.02 19.71
N LYS A 138 0.02 1.73 19.00
CA LYS A 138 -0.08 1.73 17.54
C LYS A 138 0.21 3.10 16.91
N LEU A 139 0.70 4.06 17.67
CA LEU A 139 1.03 5.41 17.18
C LEU A 139 1.94 5.41 15.95
N VAL A 140 3.01 4.62 15.99
CA VAL A 140 3.96 4.55 14.88
C VAL A 140 3.27 4.01 13.62
N ASP A 141 2.38 3.03 13.78
CA ASP A 141 1.63 2.46 12.67
C ASP A 141 0.64 3.46 12.05
N PHE A 142 -0.04 4.27 12.88
CA PHE A 142 -0.87 5.38 12.41
C PHE A 142 -0.08 6.44 11.63
N LEU A 143 1.09 6.85 12.15
CA LEU A 143 1.93 7.85 11.48
C LEU A 143 2.38 7.37 10.09
N LEU A 144 2.72 6.09 10.00
CA LEU A 144 3.15 5.45 8.77
C LEU A 144 2.00 5.30 7.76
N HIS A 145 0.80 4.94 8.22
CA HIS A 145 -0.41 4.97 7.38
C HIS A 145 -0.72 6.37 6.85
N ILE A 146 -0.63 7.41 7.69
CA ILE A 146 -0.84 8.80 7.26
C ILE A 146 0.19 9.20 6.19
N TRP A 147 1.46 8.87 6.40
CA TRP A 147 2.51 9.16 5.41
C TRP A 147 2.24 8.44 4.08
N ALA A 148 1.92 7.15 4.11
CA ALA A 148 1.56 6.37 2.92
C ALA A 148 0.33 6.92 2.19
N ILE A 149 -0.72 7.35 2.91
CA ILE A 149 -1.90 8.02 2.34
C ILE A 149 -1.48 9.30 1.61
N VAL A 150 -0.61 10.12 2.21
CA VAL A 150 -0.12 11.36 1.60
C VAL A 150 0.63 11.08 0.31
N GLU A 151 1.51 10.07 0.27
CA GLU A 151 2.24 9.69 -0.95
C GLU A 151 1.31 9.16 -2.05
N LEU A 152 0.30 8.36 -1.68
CA LEU A 152 -0.73 7.88 -2.62
C LEU A 152 -1.59 9.02 -3.16
N ILE A 153 -1.98 10.00 -2.33
CA ILE A 153 -2.72 11.20 -2.77
C ILE A 153 -1.88 12.00 -3.77
N GLN A 154 -0.59 12.21 -3.48
CA GLN A 154 0.33 12.90 -4.39
C GLN A 154 0.46 12.15 -5.72
N ALA A 155 0.59 10.83 -5.69
CA ALA A 155 0.63 10.00 -6.90
C ALA A 155 -0.67 10.06 -7.71
N VAL A 156 -1.85 10.04 -7.07
CA VAL A 156 -3.14 10.16 -7.75
C VAL A 156 -3.27 11.55 -8.41
N ARG A 157 -2.95 12.62 -7.68
CA ARG A 157 -2.99 13.99 -8.22
C ARG A 157 -1.99 14.18 -9.36
N GLY A 158 -0.77 13.68 -9.20
CA GLY A 158 0.26 13.72 -10.23
C GLY A 158 -0.14 12.95 -11.47
N SER A 159 -0.78 11.78 -11.32
CA SER A 159 -1.26 10.97 -12.43
C SER A 159 -2.40 11.64 -13.20
N LYS A 160 -3.35 12.29 -12.49
CA LYS A 160 -4.42 13.08 -13.12
C LYS A 160 -3.86 14.28 -13.89
N LYS A 161 -2.92 15.02 -13.30
CA LYS A 161 -2.26 16.15 -13.96
C LYS A 161 -1.45 15.72 -15.18
N LEU A 162 -0.69 14.63 -15.10
CA LEU A 162 0.06 14.09 -16.24
C LEU A 162 -0.84 13.68 -17.41
N ARG A 163 -2.04 13.17 -17.11
CA ARG A 163 -3.01 12.79 -18.14
C ARG A 163 -3.68 14.00 -18.80
N ALA A 164 -3.69 15.15 -18.14
CA ALA A 164 -4.20 16.41 -18.68
C ALA A 164 -3.16 17.20 -19.48
N LEU A 165 -1.87 16.86 -19.35
CA LEU A 165 -0.81 17.44 -20.18
C LEU A 165 -0.83 16.78 -21.58
N PRO A 166 -0.54 17.54 -22.65
CA PRO A 166 -0.40 16.96 -23.98
C PRO A 166 0.67 15.85 -23.96
N PRO A 167 0.49 14.76 -24.74
CA PRO A 167 1.51 13.73 -24.89
C PRO A 167 2.81 14.42 -25.31
N THR A 168 3.95 13.88 -24.85
CA THR A 168 5.25 14.42 -25.27
C THR A 168 5.20 14.42 -26.79
N GLU A 169 5.49 15.55 -27.44
CA GLU A 169 6.00 15.45 -28.80
C GLU A 169 7.16 14.48 -28.69
N GLU A 170 7.01 13.27 -29.24
CA GLU A 170 8.16 12.42 -29.51
C GLU A 170 9.17 13.33 -30.21
N PRO A 171 10.47 13.28 -29.85
CA PRO A 171 11.47 14.05 -30.59
C PRO A 171 11.25 13.69 -32.04
N ARG A 172 10.70 14.64 -32.82
CA ARG A 172 10.51 14.50 -34.26
C ARG A 172 11.87 14.05 -34.73
N ASN A 173 11.93 12.81 -35.20
CA ASN A 173 13.14 12.25 -35.77
C ASN A 173 13.50 13.21 -36.90
N VAL A 174 14.41 14.15 -36.61
CA VAL A 174 14.88 15.12 -37.60
C VAL A 174 15.63 14.23 -38.56
N CYS A 175 14.93 13.80 -39.61
CA CYS A 175 15.51 13.18 -40.75
C CYS A 175 16.47 14.21 -41.31
N THR A 176 17.73 14.14 -40.88
CA THR A 176 18.85 14.75 -41.58
C THR A 176 18.89 14.04 -42.93
N GLY A 177 18.25 14.64 -43.93
CA GLY A 177 18.32 14.18 -45.31
C GLY A 177 19.79 14.12 -45.75
N PRO A 178 20.15 13.18 -46.65
CA PRO A 178 21.52 13.10 -47.13
C PRO A 178 21.85 14.36 -47.90
N GLU A 179 22.89 15.07 -47.46
CA GLU A 179 23.49 16.13 -48.25
C GLU A 179 24.14 15.50 -49.48
N PHE A 180 23.61 15.82 -50.67
CA PHE A 180 24.20 15.54 -51.98
C PHE A 180 24.60 16.86 -52.63
#